data_AF-A0A947FS47-F1
#
_entry.id   AF-A0A947FS47-F1
#
_cell.length_a   1.000
_cell.length_b   1.000
_cell.length_c   1.000
_cell.angle_alpha   90.00
_cell.angle_beta   90.00
_cell.angle_gamma   90.00
#
_symmetry.space_group_name_H-M   'P 1'
#
loop_
_entity.id
_entity.type
_entity.pdbx_description
1 polymer ?
#
loop_
_entity_poly.entity_id
_entity_poly.type
_entity_poly.pdbx_seq_one_letter_code
_entity_poly.pdbx_strand_id
1 'polypeptide(L)'
;MTICNYIDGHYYEKFHPGWGSFVEELFFYTSRYYGVTEAFLRGLTRLSDFSMNGYKAKSLSTLQKSVMATILSKAPDKESSLAVVAIIEKVIKHEVDVDKYLLEKFPPRAAHEVPVEVHGPKKKCTHHPDISPVEPWLNMAERLQMPVAVRHHHIEIDMIVLARYLNSPNETLKNNLHNSIIDLHNAGYEIRNHPHLTHSEAHIIGDEGAV
;
A
#
# COMPACT_ATOMS: atom_id res chain seq x y z
N MET A 1 -9.16 -18.59 -13.82
CA MET A 1 -7.93 -18.95 -13.08
C MET A 1 -7.56 -17.77 -12.22
N THR A 2 -7.43 -17.98 -10.91
CA THR A 2 -7.20 -16.92 -9.91
C THR A 2 -5.75 -16.92 -9.50
N ILE A 3 -5.07 -15.79 -9.61
CA ILE A 3 -3.66 -15.64 -9.22
C ILE A 3 -3.59 -15.50 -7.70
N CYS A 4 -2.77 -16.30 -7.04
CA CYS A 4 -2.63 -16.31 -5.57
C CYS A 4 -1.21 -15.96 -5.09
N ASN A 5 -1.12 -15.33 -3.92
CA ASN A 5 0.10 -15.09 -3.15
C ASN A 5 0.24 -16.15 -2.06
N TYR A 6 1.45 -16.70 -1.86
CA TYR A 6 1.74 -17.63 -0.76
C TYR A 6 2.24 -16.87 0.48
N ILE A 7 1.55 -17.03 1.61
CA ILE A 7 1.76 -16.27 2.84
C ILE A 7 1.56 -17.19 4.04
N ASP A 8 2.58 -17.34 4.90
CA ASP A 8 2.52 -18.13 6.14
C ASP A 8 1.94 -19.55 5.98
N GLY A 9 2.27 -20.25 4.88
CA GLY A 9 1.74 -21.60 4.63
C GLY A 9 0.43 -21.66 3.85
N HIS A 10 -0.12 -20.50 3.48
CA HIS A 10 -1.47 -20.37 2.92
C HIS A 10 -1.45 -19.60 1.60
N TYR A 11 -2.34 -19.97 0.66
CA TYR A 11 -2.52 -19.22 -0.58
C TYR A 11 -3.72 -18.26 -0.46
N TYR A 12 -3.47 -16.98 -0.66
CA TYR A 12 -4.49 -15.92 -0.72
C TYR A 12 -4.63 -15.43 -2.15
N GLU A 13 -5.85 -15.14 -2.61
CA GLU A 13 -6.02 -14.45 -3.89
C GLU A 13 -5.27 -13.12 -3.91
N LYS A 14 -4.88 -12.67 -5.10
CA LYS A 14 -4.15 -11.42 -5.28
C LYS A 14 -4.91 -10.22 -4.67
N PHE A 15 -4.20 -9.43 -3.87
CA PHE A 15 -4.72 -8.17 -3.33
C PHE A 15 -4.92 -7.12 -4.42
N HIS A 16 -5.81 -6.16 -4.17
CA HIS A 16 -6.07 -5.10 -5.13
C HIS A 16 -4.81 -4.24 -5.33
N PRO A 17 -4.42 -3.95 -6.59
CA PRO A 17 -3.15 -3.29 -6.88
C PRO A 17 -3.03 -1.92 -6.22
N GLY A 18 -4.11 -1.16 -6.06
CA GLY A 18 -4.10 0.16 -5.39
C GLY A 18 -3.52 0.18 -3.96
N TRP A 19 -3.53 -0.94 -3.23
CA TRP A 19 -2.82 -1.04 -1.94
C TRP A 19 -1.30 -1.05 -2.12
N GLY A 20 -0.83 -1.59 -3.25
CA GLY A 20 0.57 -1.63 -3.66
C GLY A 20 1.49 -2.16 -2.57
N SER A 21 2.55 -1.41 -2.32
CA SER A 21 3.55 -1.75 -1.30
C SER A 21 3.01 -1.76 0.13
N PHE A 22 1.88 -1.10 0.41
CA PHE A 22 1.31 -1.04 1.76
C PHE A 22 0.73 -2.36 2.25
N VAL A 23 0.45 -3.30 1.33
CA VAL A 23 0.08 -4.66 1.71
C VAL A 23 1.16 -5.30 2.57
N GLU A 24 2.44 -5.08 2.26
CA GLU A 24 3.56 -5.64 3.01
C GLU A 24 3.48 -5.21 4.49
N GLU A 25 3.29 -3.91 4.73
CA GLU A 25 3.16 -3.30 6.06
C GLU A 25 1.95 -3.80 6.85
N LEU A 26 0.83 -3.97 6.16
CA LEU A 26 -0.45 -4.32 6.76
C LEU A 26 -0.57 -5.81 7.05
N PHE A 27 -0.03 -6.66 6.17
CA PHE A 27 -0.34 -8.09 6.17
C PHE A 27 0.87 -8.98 6.51
N PHE A 28 2.07 -8.59 6.10
CA PHE A 28 3.24 -9.46 6.16
C PHE A 28 4.22 -9.08 7.27
N TYR A 29 4.62 -7.81 7.30
CA TYR A 29 5.64 -7.31 8.21
C TYR A 29 5.49 -5.80 8.37
N THR A 30 5.41 -5.33 9.61
CA THR A 30 5.39 -3.90 9.91
C THR A 30 6.82 -3.38 10.05
N SER A 31 7.29 -2.62 9.06
CA SER A 31 8.62 -2.02 9.03
C SER A 31 8.74 -0.79 9.89
N ARG A 32 9.94 -0.21 9.96
CA ARG A 32 10.16 1.10 10.62
C ARG A 32 9.56 2.28 9.86
N TYR A 33 9.09 2.08 8.62
CA TYR A 33 8.55 3.13 7.75
C TYR A 33 7.03 3.05 7.60
N TYR A 34 6.34 2.34 8.50
CA TYR A 34 4.88 2.22 8.51
C TYR A 34 4.16 3.59 8.55
N GLY A 35 4.86 4.68 8.90
CA GLY A 35 4.31 6.03 8.92
C GLY A 35 3.71 6.50 7.59
N VAL A 36 4.18 5.98 6.45
CA VAL A 36 3.57 6.26 5.14
C VAL A 36 2.23 5.54 5.00
N THR A 37 2.18 4.25 5.35
CA THR A 37 0.94 3.47 5.37
C THR A 37 -0.07 4.04 6.36
N GLU A 38 0.39 4.48 7.54
CA GLU A 38 -0.42 5.18 8.53
C GLU A 38 -1.03 6.45 7.93
N ALA A 39 -0.20 7.32 7.33
CA ALA A 39 -0.66 8.56 6.72
C ALA A 39 -1.65 8.31 5.56
N PHE A 40 -1.39 7.28 4.75
CA PHE A 40 -2.28 6.83 3.69
C PHE A 40 -3.66 6.42 4.22
N LEU A 41 -3.70 5.60 5.29
CA LEU A 41 -4.94 5.22 5.95
C LEU A 41 -5.66 6.42 6.57
N ARG A 42 -4.94 7.35 7.21
CA ARG A 42 -5.54 8.59 7.77
C ARG A 42 -6.27 9.39 6.70
N GLY A 43 -5.67 9.60 5.52
CA GLY A 43 -6.35 10.39 4.49
C GLY A 43 -7.56 9.68 3.87
N LEU A 44 -7.54 8.34 3.74
CA LEU A 44 -8.71 7.59 3.25
C LEU A 44 -9.87 7.55 4.26
N THR A 45 -9.56 7.38 5.54
CA THR A 45 -10.55 7.26 6.61
C THR A 45 -11.01 8.61 7.17
N ARG A 46 -10.17 9.65 7.02
CA ARG A 46 -10.27 10.95 7.70
C ARG A 46 -10.13 10.87 9.23
N LEU A 47 -9.54 9.80 9.75
CA LEU A 47 -9.20 9.66 11.17
C LEU A 47 -7.80 10.23 11.40
N SER A 48 -7.71 11.49 11.81
CA SER A 48 -6.43 12.18 11.99
C SER A 48 -5.62 11.67 13.19
N ASP A 49 -6.29 11.07 14.17
CA ASP A 49 -5.74 10.52 15.41
C ASP A 49 -5.34 9.05 15.30
N PHE A 50 -5.74 8.35 14.24
CA PHE A 50 -5.37 6.96 14.00
C PHE A 50 -3.84 6.79 14.03
N SER A 51 -3.34 5.78 14.73
CA SER A 51 -1.93 5.41 14.68
C SER A 51 -1.75 3.90 14.61
N MET A 52 -0.77 3.49 13.80
CA MET A 52 -0.26 2.13 13.73
C MET A 52 0.83 1.86 14.78
N ASN A 53 1.12 2.81 15.68
CA ASN A 53 2.07 2.56 16.77
C ASN A 53 1.61 1.38 17.63
N GLY A 54 2.51 0.43 17.88
CA GLY A 54 2.19 -0.83 18.56
C GLY A 54 1.62 -1.92 17.64
N TYR A 55 1.23 -1.60 16.41
CA TYR A 55 0.80 -2.61 15.44
C TYR A 55 1.96 -3.49 15.00
N LYS A 56 1.68 -4.79 14.85
CA LYS A 56 2.59 -5.78 14.28
C LYS A 56 1.78 -6.75 13.43
N ALA A 57 2.04 -6.81 12.13
CA ALA A 57 1.36 -7.72 11.21
C ALA A 57 1.40 -9.19 11.67
N LYS A 58 2.54 -9.63 12.25
CA LYS A 58 2.68 -10.99 12.82
C LYS A 58 1.72 -11.30 13.98
N SER A 59 1.14 -10.28 14.61
CA SER A 59 0.20 -10.44 15.73
C SER A 59 -1.24 -10.61 15.28
N LEU A 60 -1.54 -10.54 13.97
CA LEU A 60 -2.86 -10.86 13.44
C LEU A 60 -3.22 -12.31 13.75
N SER A 61 -4.40 -12.51 14.34
CA SER A 61 -4.99 -13.85 14.49
C SER A 61 -5.33 -14.46 13.12
N THR A 62 -5.51 -15.78 13.04
CA THR A 62 -5.91 -16.43 11.78
C THR A 62 -7.20 -15.84 11.20
N LEU A 63 -8.18 -15.55 12.06
CA LEU A 63 -9.44 -14.93 11.64
C LEU A 63 -9.21 -13.50 11.12
N GLN A 64 -8.44 -12.69 11.83
CA GLN A 64 -8.09 -11.34 11.42
C GLN A 64 -7.31 -11.33 10.10
N LYS A 65 -6.37 -12.27 9.89
CA LYS A 65 -5.69 -12.45 8.59
C LYS A 65 -6.68 -12.78 7.49
N SER A 66 -7.59 -13.73 7.70
CA SER A 66 -8.59 -14.09 6.69
C SER A 66 -9.53 -12.94 6.32
N VAL A 67 -9.93 -12.11 7.29
CA VAL A 67 -10.77 -10.93 7.03
C VAL A 67 -9.97 -9.80 6.38
N MET A 68 -8.76 -9.51 6.88
CA MET A 68 -7.84 -8.54 6.29
C MET A 68 -7.55 -8.87 4.83
N ALA A 69 -7.36 -10.15 4.49
CA ALA A 69 -7.17 -10.57 3.11
C ALA A 69 -8.39 -10.25 2.22
N THR A 70 -9.60 -10.43 2.75
CA THR A 70 -10.83 -10.05 2.04
C THR A 70 -10.92 -8.53 1.85
N ILE A 71 -10.56 -7.74 2.87
CA ILE A 71 -10.54 -6.28 2.77
C ILE A 71 -9.53 -5.82 1.70
N LEU A 72 -8.30 -6.32 1.77
CA LEU A 72 -7.21 -5.95 0.86
C LEU A 72 -7.41 -6.44 -0.58
N SER A 73 -8.33 -7.39 -0.82
CA SER A 73 -8.74 -7.77 -2.18
C SER A 73 -9.63 -6.73 -2.88
N LYS A 74 -10.21 -5.78 -2.13
CA LYS A 74 -11.00 -4.67 -2.67
C LYS A 74 -10.14 -3.42 -2.84
N ALA A 75 -10.59 -2.46 -3.66
CA ALA A 75 -9.88 -1.20 -3.85
C ALA A 75 -9.73 -0.42 -2.53
N PRO A 76 -8.61 0.29 -2.31
CA PRO A 76 -8.47 1.19 -1.17
C PRO A 76 -9.44 2.36 -1.33
N ASP A 77 -10.44 2.39 -0.46
CA ASP A 77 -11.43 3.44 -0.34
C ASP A 77 -11.69 3.73 1.14
N LYS A 78 -12.61 4.65 1.44
CA LYS A 78 -12.95 4.99 2.82
C LYS A 78 -13.42 3.77 3.61
N GLU A 79 -14.22 2.90 3.00
CA GLU A 79 -14.87 1.79 3.68
C GLU A 79 -13.91 0.66 4.01
N SER A 80 -13.16 0.19 3.02
CA SER A 80 -12.11 -0.81 3.18
C SER A 80 -11.02 -0.32 4.13
N SER A 81 -10.63 0.96 4.05
CA SER A 81 -9.62 1.52 4.95
C SER A 81 -10.10 1.60 6.39
N LEU A 82 -11.37 1.94 6.63
CA LEU A 82 -11.96 1.89 7.98
C LEU A 82 -11.96 0.46 8.53
N ALA A 83 -12.21 -0.54 7.69
CA ALA A 83 -12.15 -1.94 8.08
C ALA A 83 -10.71 -2.39 8.41
N VAL A 84 -9.70 -1.94 7.65
CA VAL A 84 -8.28 -2.16 7.97
C VAL A 84 -7.95 -1.54 9.33
N VAL A 85 -8.32 -0.28 9.55
CA VAL A 85 -8.09 0.43 10.82
C VAL A 85 -8.70 -0.31 12.00
N ALA A 86 -9.95 -0.77 11.88
CA ALA A 86 -10.62 -1.52 12.95
C ALA A 86 -9.86 -2.80 13.34
N ILE A 87 -9.32 -3.55 12.36
CA ILE A 87 -8.50 -4.73 12.64
C ILE A 87 -7.19 -4.32 13.33
N ILE A 88 -6.52 -3.27 12.85
CA ILE A 88 -5.27 -2.78 13.44
C ILE A 88 -5.48 -2.39 14.91
N GLU A 89 -6.56 -1.66 15.22
CA GLU A 89 -6.88 -1.24 16.58
C GLU A 89 -7.12 -2.42 17.51
N LYS A 90 -7.82 -3.46 17.04
CA LYS A 90 -7.99 -4.73 17.78
C LYS A 90 -6.65 -5.39 18.07
N VAL A 91 -5.78 -5.50 17.07
CA VAL A 91 -4.44 -6.08 17.21
C VAL A 91 -3.59 -5.29 18.22
N ILE A 92 -3.64 -3.96 18.17
CA ILE A 92 -2.95 -3.08 19.13
C ILE A 92 -3.45 -3.34 20.57
N LYS A 93 -4.75 -3.60 20.75
CA LYS A 93 -5.36 -3.95 22.04
C LYS A 93 -5.16 -5.41 22.45
N HIS A 94 -4.41 -6.19 21.66
CA HIS A 94 -4.22 -7.63 21.85
C HIS A 94 -5.53 -8.44 21.78
N GLU A 95 -6.54 -7.92 21.09
CA GLU A 95 -7.80 -8.59 20.81
C GLU A 95 -7.66 -9.43 19.54
N VAL A 96 -8.20 -10.66 19.56
CA VAL A 96 -8.06 -11.64 18.46
C VAL A 96 -9.34 -11.82 17.64
N ASP A 97 -10.46 -11.29 18.15
CA ASP A 97 -11.76 -11.29 17.51
C ASP A 97 -11.85 -10.27 16.36
N VAL A 98 -12.93 -10.38 15.61
CA VAL A 98 -13.32 -9.46 14.55
C VAL A 98 -14.78 -9.11 14.77
N ASP A 99 -15.10 -7.82 14.69
CA ASP A 99 -16.46 -7.33 14.89
C ASP A 99 -17.43 -7.99 13.92
N LYS A 100 -18.63 -8.34 14.41
CA LYS A 100 -19.64 -9.07 13.63
C LYS A 100 -20.00 -8.38 12.31
N TYR A 101 -20.10 -7.06 12.30
CA TYR A 101 -20.41 -6.31 11.08
C TYR A 101 -19.30 -6.42 10.02
N LEU A 102 -18.04 -6.54 10.43
CA LEU A 102 -16.92 -6.78 9.52
C LEU A 102 -16.98 -8.18 8.94
N LEU A 103 -17.33 -9.19 9.75
CA LEU A 103 -17.50 -10.57 9.28
C LEU A 103 -18.63 -10.69 8.24
N GLU A 104 -19.73 -9.97 8.42
CA GLU A 104 -20.84 -9.96 7.46
C GLU A 104 -20.46 -9.26 6.14
N LYS A 105 -19.67 -8.19 6.23
CA LYS A 105 -19.33 -7.32 5.08
C LYS A 105 -18.08 -7.76 4.32
N PHE A 106 -17.14 -8.34 5.04
CA PHE A 106 -15.86 -8.85 4.57
C PHE A 106 -15.71 -10.28 5.09
N PRO A 107 -16.47 -11.24 4.52
CA PRO A 107 -16.45 -12.62 4.97
C PRO A 107 -15.02 -13.16 4.96
N PRO A 108 -14.59 -13.90 5.99
CA PRO A 108 -13.24 -14.45 6.05
C PRO A 108 -12.95 -15.29 4.80
N ARG A 109 -11.88 -14.97 4.08
CA ARG A 109 -11.42 -15.81 2.98
C ARG A 109 -10.74 -17.05 3.54
N ALA A 110 -11.12 -18.21 2.99
CA ALA A 110 -10.38 -19.43 3.21
C ALA A 110 -9.00 -19.29 2.57
N ALA A 111 -7.97 -19.54 3.34
CA ALA A 111 -6.65 -19.81 2.81
C ALA A 111 -6.72 -21.12 2.01
N HIS A 112 -6.26 -21.13 0.75
CA HIS A 112 -6.18 -22.40 0.03
C HIS A 112 -4.96 -23.20 0.53
N GLU A 113 -5.13 -24.51 0.73
CA GLU A 113 -4.06 -25.45 1.13
C GLU A 113 -3.23 -25.94 -0.07
N VAL A 114 -3.81 -25.89 -1.27
CA VAL A 114 -3.21 -26.40 -2.52
C VAL A 114 -3.25 -25.29 -3.58
N PRO A 115 -2.16 -25.05 -4.33
CA PRO A 115 -2.13 -23.98 -5.32
C PRO A 115 -3.10 -24.24 -6.46
N VAL A 116 -3.96 -23.25 -6.73
CA VAL A 116 -4.68 -23.15 -8.01
C VAL A 116 -3.77 -22.34 -8.95
N GLU A 117 -2.82 -23.03 -9.60
CA GLU A 117 -1.78 -22.49 -10.49
C GLU A 117 -0.83 -21.41 -9.90
N VAL A 118 0.47 -21.73 -9.87
CA VAL A 118 1.55 -20.77 -9.62
C VAL A 118 2.21 -20.49 -10.97
N HIS A 119 1.96 -19.34 -11.61
CA HIS A 119 2.70 -18.95 -12.81
C HIS A 119 3.08 -17.47 -12.80
N GLY A 120 4.41 -17.24 -12.82
CA GLY A 120 5.09 -16.46 -13.84
C GLY A 120 5.06 -14.92 -13.72
N PRO A 121 6.07 -14.25 -14.29
CA PRO A 121 6.31 -12.81 -14.07
C PRO A 121 5.12 -11.96 -14.49
N LYS A 122 4.92 -10.85 -13.75
CA LYS A 122 3.89 -9.82 -13.91
C LYS A 122 3.47 -9.67 -15.38
N LYS A 123 2.26 -10.11 -15.74
CA LYS A 123 1.64 -9.69 -17.01
C LYS A 123 1.50 -8.16 -16.94
N LYS A 124 2.26 -7.47 -17.80
CA LYS A 124 2.18 -6.01 -17.99
C LYS A 124 0.71 -5.65 -18.20
N CYS A 125 0.16 -4.78 -17.35
CA CYS A 125 -1.07 -4.07 -17.69
C CYS A 125 -0.75 -3.23 -18.92
N THR A 126 -1.09 -3.72 -20.11
CA THR A 126 -1.07 -2.96 -21.36
C THR A 126 -2.31 -2.08 -21.41
N HIS A 127 -2.46 -1.20 -20.42
CA HIS A 127 -3.07 0.08 -20.70
C HIS A 127 -1.87 0.95 -21.06
N HIS A 128 -1.77 1.38 -22.31
CA HIS A 128 -0.93 2.51 -22.68
C HIS A 128 -1.81 3.75 -22.47
N PRO A 129 -1.84 4.36 -21.28
CA PRO A 129 -2.34 5.72 -21.18
C PRO A 129 -1.49 6.61 -22.10
N ASP A 130 -2.11 7.62 -22.73
CA ASP A 130 -1.40 8.60 -23.56
C ASP A 130 -0.34 9.41 -22.77
N ILE A 131 -0.35 9.29 -21.44
CA ILE A 131 0.53 9.93 -20.47
C ILE A 131 1.10 8.83 -19.57
N SER A 132 2.41 8.77 -19.37
CA SER A 132 3.01 7.79 -18.47
C SER A 132 2.39 7.91 -17.06
N PRO A 133 1.98 6.81 -16.40
CA PRO A 133 1.39 6.88 -15.05
C PRO A 133 2.34 7.46 -14.00
N VAL A 134 3.64 7.57 -14.34
CA VAL A 134 4.67 8.20 -13.52
C VAL A 134 4.70 9.73 -13.67
N GLU A 135 4.24 10.28 -14.80
CA GLU A 135 4.31 11.74 -15.06
C GLU A 135 3.48 12.58 -14.08
N PRO A 136 2.21 12.24 -13.75
CA PRO A 136 1.46 12.97 -12.73
C PRO A 136 2.17 12.97 -11.37
N TRP A 137 2.82 11.85 -11.03
CA TRP A 137 3.61 11.72 -9.80
C TRP A 137 4.85 12.61 -9.82
N LEU A 138 5.61 12.61 -10.91
CA LEU A 138 6.81 13.44 -11.06
C LEU A 138 6.48 14.94 -11.02
N ASN A 139 5.42 15.36 -11.72
CA ASN A 139 4.94 16.74 -11.67
C ASN A 139 4.58 17.17 -10.24
N MET A 140 4.04 16.25 -9.44
CA MET A 140 3.74 16.51 -8.04
C MET A 140 4.99 16.55 -7.18
N ALA A 141 5.91 15.61 -7.37
CA ALA A 141 7.18 15.56 -6.67
C ALA A 141 8.00 16.83 -6.91
N GLU A 142 8.04 17.32 -8.15
CA GLU A 142 8.68 18.59 -8.50
C GLU A 142 8.05 19.78 -7.77
N ARG A 143 6.72 19.89 -7.79
CA ARG A 143 5.99 20.94 -7.03
C ARG A 143 6.26 20.88 -5.53
N LEU A 144 6.46 19.67 -5.00
CA LEU A 144 6.78 19.42 -3.61
C LEU A 144 8.28 19.52 -3.29
N GLN A 145 9.13 19.79 -4.28
CA GLN A 145 10.60 19.76 -4.13
C GLN A 145 11.04 18.45 -3.45
N MET A 146 10.44 17.34 -3.87
CA MET A 146 10.62 16.01 -3.32
C MET A 146 11.51 15.20 -4.26
N PRO A 147 12.71 14.80 -3.83
CA PRO A 147 13.56 13.92 -4.63
C PRO A 147 12.85 12.58 -4.89
N VAL A 148 12.79 12.19 -6.16
CA VAL A 148 12.21 10.93 -6.60
C VAL A 148 13.12 10.33 -7.67
N ALA A 149 13.61 9.13 -7.41
CA ALA A 149 14.31 8.31 -8.39
C ALA A 149 13.32 7.37 -9.06
N VAL A 150 13.26 7.37 -10.38
CA VAL A 150 12.41 6.44 -11.14
C VAL A 150 13.26 5.29 -11.64
N ARG A 151 12.86 4.07 -11.33
CA ARG A 151 13.39 2.85 -11.94
C ARG A 151 12.27 2.13 -12.69
N HIS A 152 12.65 1.15 -13.51
CA HIS A 152 11.77 0.39 -14.40
C HIS A 152 10.33 0.13 -13.89
N HIS A 153 10.15 -0.37 -12.66
CA HIS A 153 8.81 -0.68 -12.10
C HIS A 153 8.65 -0.22 -10.65
N HIS A 154 9.48 0.71 -10.19
CA HIS A 154 9.35 1.27 -8.85
C HIS A 154 9.91 2.68 -8.79
N ILE A 155 9.36 3.46 -7.88
CA ILE A 155 9.88 4.77 -7.52
C ILE A 155 10.57 4.68 -6.17
N GLU A 156 11.68 5.38 -6.05
CA GLU A 156 12.49 5.49 -4.84
C GLU A 156 12.34 6.89 -4.26
N ILE A 157 12.02 6.94 -2.97
CA ILE A 157 11.72 8.18 -2.25
C ILE A 157 12.03 8.02 -0.77
N ASP A 158 12.35 9.13 -0.10
CA ASP A 158 12.43 9.13 1.37
C ASP A 158 11.01 9.01 1.95
N MET A 159 10.72 7.88 2.59
CA MET A 159 9.40 7.59 3.15
C MET A 159 9.04 8.54 4.31
N ILE A 160 10.01 9.09 5.03
CA ILE A 160 9.75 10.07 6.09
C ILE A 160 9.25 11.36 5.45
N VAL A 161 9.87 11.77 4.35
CA VAL A 161 9.43 12.94 3.57
C VAL A 161 8.03 12.72 3.00
N LEU A 162 7.78 11.55 2.41
CA LEU A 162 6.47 11.21 1.86
C LEU A 162 5.37 11.23 2.93
N ALA A 163 5.61 10.59 4.09
CA ALA A 163 4.67 10.55 5.21
C ALA A 163 4.31 11.97 5.70
N ARG A 164 5.29 12.89 5.72
CA ARG A 164 5.05 14.29 6.11
C ARG A 164 4.13 15.00 5.13
N TYR A 165 4.27 14.80 3.82
CA TYR A 165 3.36 15.39 2.84
C TYR A 165 1.96 14.78 2.88
N LEU A 166 1.84 13.47 3.12
CA LEU A 166 0.55 12.80 3.33
C LEU A 166 -0.16 13.28 4.61
N ASN A 167 0.59 13.74 5.62
CA ASN A 167 0.04 14.36 6.84
C ASN A 167 -0.09 15.90 6.74
N SER A 168 0.05 16.49 5.55
CA SER A 168 -0.07 17.94 5.38
C SER A 168 -1.46 18.45 5.79
N PRO A 169 -1.56 19.63 6.44
CA PRO A 169 -2.84 20.28 6.70
C PRO A 169 -3.52 20.80 5.42
N ASN A 170 -2.80 20.84 4.29
CA ASN A 170 -3.37 21.20 3.00
C ASN A 170 -4.11 19.99 2.41
N GLU A 171 -5.44 19.98 2.58
CA GLU A 171 -6.32 18.91 2.09
C GLU A 171 -6.21 18.68 0.59
N THR A 172 -6.09 19.73 -0.22
CA THR A 172 -5.95 19.59 -1.68
C THR A 172 -4.66 18.87 -2.03
N LEU A 173 -3.54 19.27 -1.42
CA LEU A 173 -2.25 18.61 -1.62
C LEU A 173 -2.30 17.14 -1.20
N LYS A 174 -2.82 16.88 0.00
CA LYS A 174 -2.94 15.53 0.55
C LYS A 174 -3.78 14.63 -0.34
N ASN A 175 -4.96 15.09 -0.77
CA ASN A 175 -5.84 14.31 -1.64
C ASN A 175 -5.22 14.05 -3.01
N ASN A 176 -4.55 15.04 -3.59
CA ASN A 176 -3.83 14.86 -4.85
C ASN A 176 -2.74 13.79 -4.70
N LEU A 177 -1.91 13.89 -3.66
CA LEU A 177 -0.83 12.93 -3.42
C LEU A 177 -1.36 11.52 -3.16
N HIS A 178 -2.45 11.39 -2.40
CA HIS A 178 -3.14 10.11 -2.20
C HIS A 178 -3.59 9.48 -3.52
N ASN A 179 -4.27 10.25 -4.36
CA ASN A 179 -4.78 9.75 -5.64
C ASN A 179 -3.62 9.33 -6.55
N SER A 180 -2.54 10.12 -6.59
CA SER A 180 -1.38 9.77 -7.40
C SER A 180 -0.63 8.53 -6.90
N ILE A 181 -0.62 8.25 -5.58
CA ILE A 181 -0.12 6.95 -5.05
C ILE A 181 -0.99 5.80 -5.58
N ILE A 182 -2.32 5.94 -5.49
CA ILE A 182 -3.26 4.91 -5.93
C ILE A 182 -3.10 4.65 -7.43
N ASP A 183 -2.99 5.69 -8.25
CA ASP A 183 -2.81 5.59 -9.69
C ASP A 183 -1.48 4.89 -10.04
N LEU A 184 -0.39 5.24 -9.35
CA LEU A 184 0.92 4.64 -9.52
C LEU A 184 0.91 3.14 -9.16
N HIS A 185 0.29 2.80 -8.03
CA HIS A 185 0.08 1.41 -7.60
C HIS A 185 -0.82 0.62 -8.57
N ASN A 186 -1.90 1.22 -9.06
CA ASN A 186 -2.79 0.61 -10.05
C ASN A 186 -2.08 0.37 -11.39
N ALA A 187 -1.12 1.23 -11.76
CA ALA A 187 -0.23 1.03 -12.90
C ALA A 187 0.85 -0.05 -12.68
N GLY A 188 0.92 -0.62 -11.47
CA GLY A 188 1.82 -1.72 -11.13
C GLY A 188 3.21 -1.29 -10.65
N TYR A 189 3.40 0.00 -10.36
CA TYR A 189 4.62 0.51 -9.76
C TYR A 189 4.61 0.29 -8.23
N GLU A 190 5.79 0.06 -7.69
CA GLU A 190 6.02 0.00 -6.24
C GLU A 190 6.64 1.30 -5.74
N ILE A 191 6.36 1.69 -4.50
CA ILE A 191 7.06 2.78 -3.82
C ILE A 191 8.05 2.15 -2.86
N ARG A 192 9.33 2.50 -3.00
CA ARG A 192 10.43 1.96 -2.19
C ARG A 192 11.15 3.06 -1.45
N ASN A 193 11.57 2.73 -0.24
CA ASN A 193 12.27 3.68 0.59
C ASN A 193 13.72 3.86 0.14
N HIS A 194 14.12 5.10 -0.12
CA HIS A 194 15.49 5.54 -0.31
C HIS A 194 15.77 6.64 0.71
N PRO A 195 16.34 6.30 1.88
CA PRO A 195 16.59 7.28 2.94
C PRO A 195 17.50 8.40 2.45
N HIS A 196 17.16 9.64 2.78
CA HIS A 196 17.99 10.81 2.48
C HIS A 196 18.28 11.04 1.00
N LEU A 197 17.47 10.48 0.10
CA LEU A 197 17.61 10.67 -1.34
C LEU A 197 17.69 12.16 -1.68
N THR A 198 18.73 12.54 -2.41
CA THR A 198 18.94 13.92 -2.89
C THR A 198 18.49 14.08 -4.34
N HIS A 199 18.25 15.32 -4.78
CA HIS A 199 17.93 15.61 -6.18
C HIS A 199 19.05 15.20 -7.14
N SER A 200 20.32 15.37 -6.73
CA SER A 200 21.46 14.95 -7.53
C SER A 200 21.52 13.44 -7.73
N GLU A 201 21.28 12.66 -6.67
CA GLU A 201 21.24 11.19 -6.75
C GLU A 201 20.05 10.71 -7.58
N ALA A 202 18.88 11.35 -7.40
CA ALA A 202 17.69 11.04 -8.18
C ALA A 202 17.90 11.23 -9.69
N HIS A 203 18.60 12.30 -10.08
CA HIS A 203 18.93 12.57 -11.48
C HIS A 203 19.86 11.50 -12.06
N ILE A 204 20.91 11.12 -11.34
CA ILE A 204 21.86 10.08 -11.76
C ILE A 204 21.13 8.75 -11.99
N ILE A 205 20.26 8.36 -11.05
CA ILE A 205 19.50 7.11 -11.13
C ILE A 205 18.51 7.12 -12.31
N GLY A 206 17.87 8.25 -12.56
CA GLY A 206 16.96 8.43 -13.70
C GLY A 206 17.69 8.25 -15.05
N ASP A 207 18.90 8.79 -15.16
CA ASP A 207 19.71 8.71 -16.38
C ASP A 207 20.23 7.28 -16.63
N GLU A 208 20.61 6.54 -15.58
CA GLU A 208 21.04 5.13 -15.69
C GLU A 208 19.90 4.18 -16.11
N GLY A 209 18.64 4.52 -15.81
CA GLY A 209 17.47 3.74 -16.19
C GLY A 209 16.99 3.96 -17.62
N ALA A 210 17.58 4.92 -18.35
CA ALA A 210 17.21 5.29 -19.72
C ALA A 210 18.09 4.65 -20.81
N VAL A 211 19.05 3.79 -20.43
CA VAL A 211 20.00 3.10 -21.32
C VAL A 211 19.54 1.69 -21.69
#